data_AF-A0A848UMW6-F1
#
_entry.id   AF-A0A848UMW6-F1
#
_cell.length_a   1.000
_cell.length_b   1.000
_cell.length_c   1.000
_cell.angle_alpha   90.00
_cell.angle_beta   90.00
_cell.angle_gamma   90.00
#
_symmetry.space_group_name_H-M   'P 1'
#
loop_
_entity.id
_entity.type
_entity.pdbx_description
1 polymer ?
#
loop_
_entity_poly.entity_id
_entity_poly.type
_entity_poly.pdbx_seq_one_letter_code
_entity_poly.pdbx_strand_id
1 'polypeptide(L)'
;MSEHTRPRGSDEGSVLILVLILFVVLGLVVAALATYAVTTLRFGGVVEGRADRLSAAEGGMRDVAERLAEDGSLCTTALGSAPGGVDLNVLPDINDADVYVNCQAINGNLSSVSGWAVVVTGEGGVPNERGLETQSGTGVTKVFGGPTYVAELDLVRIQADLEIRAGNLWYTDPACDEGGEYVSDGSGVGTGGGDLTFDPTSRGVWCTDRSWAELFSRPDPPVGLGSLPTLVDAPRSVAQPDGAYEDLGPGGACRVFYPGRYFFHPDWAANNYMLSGDYYFNVGATPAAGKITIDHAIVTAGREGVAGDQQEIDNSPCNDFRDADVAEGASFYLDGATHFSVEELGGLEILRRRQGDDFVSMQALDTHVLGQGAYDNTTHGSGGDSVPDILSTASGNQKQMALHGMIWAPFGTLDFGEVTSTAAAQLLGGAVVAALRADASASASGFVIQVLGSPDSDKYRLTAVATKDGRVTRVRVIADLRFSPPTMGGGVGFWELAMNSWRVCEPSGC
;
A
#
# COMPACT_ATOMS: atom_id res chain seq x y z
N MET A 1 62.74 79.63 -68.48
CA MET A 1 62.83 79.05 -67.13
C MET A 1 61.49 79.32 -66.48
N SER A 2 60.64 78.29 -66.44
CA SER A 2 59.20 78.39 -66.15
C SER A 2 58.99 78.02 -64.70
N GLU A 3 58.51 78.96 -63.89
CA GLU A 3 58.20 78.75 -62.48
C GLU A 3 56.67 78.68 -62.33
N HIS A 4 56.19 77.48 -62.03
CA HIS A 4 54.78 77.13 -61.91
C HIS A 4 54.36 77.24 -60.44
N THR A 5 53.69 78.33 -60.09
CA THR A 5 53.05 78.53 -58.78
C THR A 5 51.78 77.69 -58.70
N ARG A 6 51.77 76.65 -57.85
CA ARG A 6 50.56 75.89 -57.47
C ARG A 6 49.82 76.60 -56.34
N PRO A 7 48.47 76.68 -56.37
CA PRO A 7 47.69 77.19 -55.26
C PRO A 7 47.58 76.11 -54.16
N ARG A 8 47.86 76.48 -52.91
CA ARG A 8 47.48 75.72 -51.72
C ARG A 8 45.97 75.90 -51.51
N GLY A 9 45.19 75.01 -52.12
CA GLY A 9 43.77 74.84 -51.81
C GLY A 9 43.63 74.27 -50.39
N SER A 10 42.69 74.81 -49.63
CA SER A 10 42.50 74.51 -48.22
C SER A 10 41.82 73.14 -48.02
N ASP A 11 42.56 72.14 -47.56
CA ASP A 11 42.05 70.81 -47.20
C ASP A 11 41.69 70.67 -45.71
N GLU A 12 41.62 71.77 -44.95
CA GLU A 12 41.33 71.73 -43.51
C GLU A 12 39.86 71.40 -43.17
N GLY A 13 38.93 71.59 -44.11
CA GLY A 13 37.50 71.27 -43.90
C GLY A 13 37.09 69.82 -44.19
N SER A 14 37.83 69.12 -45.06
CA SER A 14 37.49 67.76 -45.50
C SER A 14 37.88 66.69 -44.49
N VAL A 15 38.96 66.92 -43.73
CA VAL A 15 39.43 66.01 -42.67
C VAL A 15 38.38 65.85 -41.56
N LEU A 16 37.70 66.93 -41.18
CA LEU A 16 36.70 66.89 -40.10
C LEU A 16 35.46 66.09 -40.51
N ILE A 17 35.04 66.18 -41.78
CA ILE A 17 33.93 65.39 -42.33
C ILE A 17 34.30 63.90 -42.40
N LEU A 18 35.52 63.59 -42.82
CA LEU A 18 36.02 62.22 -42.90
C LEU A 18 36.09 61.54 -41.52
N VAL A 19 36.58 62.27 -40.51
CA VAL A 19 36.62 61.81 -39.12
C VAL A 19 35.20 61.62 -38.57
N LEU A 20 34.28 62.53 -38.85
CA LEU A 20 32.89 62.43 -38.39
C LEU A 20 32.18 61.22 -39.02
N ILE A 21 32.36 60.97 -40.31
CA ILE A 21 31.83 59.77 -40.97
C ILE A 21 32.43 58.50 -40.36
N LEU A 22 33.74 58.47 -40.14
CA LEU A 22 34.40 57.34 -39.49
C LEU A 22 33.80 57.06 -38.11
N PHE A 23 33.64 58.09 -37.26
CA PHE A 23 33.04 57.93 -35.93
C PHE A 23 31.59 57.45 -35.99
N VAL A 24 30.78 57.95 -36.94
CA VAL A 24 29.39 57.49 -37.10
C VAL A 24 29.34 56.02 -37.51
N VAL A 25 30.14 55.61 -38.50
CA VAL A 25 30.18 54.21 -38.94
C VAL A 25 30.67 53.29 -37.83
N LEU A 26 31.74 53.68 -37.13
CA LEU A 26 32.31 52.91 -36.05
C LEU A 26 31.35 52.83 -34.85
N GLY A 27 30.65 53.93 -34.55
CA GLY A 27 29.58 53.97 -33.55
C GLY A 27 28.41 53.06 -33.88
N LEU A 28 27.96 53.01 -35.15
CA LEU A 28 26.91 52.10 -35.59
C LEU A 28 27.33 50.62 -35.48
N VAL A 29 28.58 50.31 -35.84
CA VAL A 29 29.12 48.94 -35.69
C VAL A 29 29.20 48.53 -34.22
N VAL A 30 29.70 49.40 -33.34
CA VAL A 30 29.76 49.12 -31.89
C VAL A 30 28.36 48.95 -31.31
N ALA A 31 27.39 49.78 -31.68
CA ALA A 31 26.01 49.65 -31.23
C ALA A 31 25.37 48.32 -31.69
N ALA A 32 25.64 47.89 -32.92
CA ALA A 32 25.16 46.62 -33.45
C ALA A 32 25.78 45.42 -32.69
N LEU A 33 27.10 45.44 -32.45
CA LEU A 33 27.79 44.40 -31.69
C LEU A 33 27.33 44.34 -30.23
N ALA A 34 27.13 45.49 -29.59
CA ALA A 34 26.60 45.55 -28.23
C ALA A 34 25.18 44.98 -28.13
N THR A 35 24.31 45.32 -29.09
CA THR A 35 22.94 44.78 -29.15
C THR A 35 22.94 43.26 -29.36
N TYR A 36 23.82 42.76 -30.23
CA TYR A 36 24.00 41.32 -30.43
C TYR A 36 24.47 40.63 -29.16
N ALA A 37 25.50 41.17 -28.48
CA ALA A 37 26.02 40.60 -27.24
C ALA A 37 24.95 40.56 -26.13
N VAL A 38 24.17 41.63 -25.94
CA VAL A 38 23.06 41.66 -24.97
C VAL A 38 22.00 40.62 -25.32
N THR A 39 21.70 40.43 -26.61
CA THR A 39 20.73 39.42 -27.05
C THR A 39 21.23 38.00 -26.77
N THR A 40 22.50 37.72 -27.06
CA THR A 40 23.12 36.41 -26.78
C THR A 40 23.17 36.12 -25.28
N LEU A 41 23.51 37.10 -24.44
CA LEU A 41 23.51 36.94 -22.99
C LEU A 41 22.10 36.67 -22.44
N ARG A 42 21.09 37.40 -22.93
CA ARG A 42 19.69 37.16 -22.54
C ARG A 42 19.20 35.79 -22.99
N PHE A 43 19.58 35.37 -24.19
CA PHE A 43 19.25 34.04 -24.70
C PHE A 43 19.95 32.94 -23.88
N GLY A 44 21.22 33.14 -23.54
CA GLY A 44 21.99 32.24 -22.67
C GLY A 44 21.28 31.99 -21.34
N GLY A 45 20.90 33.05 -20.62
CA GLY A 45 20.19 32.91 -19.35
C GLY A 45 18.81 32.23 -19.47
N VAL A 46 18.11 32.39 -20.59
CA VAL A 46 16.83 31.68 -20.84
C VAL A 46 17.07 30.19 -21.10
N VAL A 47 18.12 29.84 -21.85
CA VAL A 47 18.48 28.45 -22.14
C VAL A 47 18.99 27.75 -20.89
N GLU A 48 19.88 28.37 -20.12
CA GLU A 48 20.37 27.86 -18.84
C GLU A 48 19.22 27.66 -17.86
N GLY A 49 18.40 28.69 -17.64
CA GLY A 49 17.24 28.55 -16.76
C GLY A 49 16.20 27.53 -17.24
N ARG A 50 16.15 27.20 -18.54
CA ARG A 50 15.31 26.09 -19.05
C ARG A 50 15.98 24.73 -18.82
N ALA A 51 17.28 24.64 -19.00
CA ALA A 51 18.06 23.43 -18.75
C ALA A 51 18.02 23.06 -17.25
N ASP A 52 18.17 24.04 -16.36
CA ASP A 52 18.08 23.84 -14.90
C ASP A 52 16.74 23.23 -14.50
N ARG A 53 15.63 23.83 -14.94
CA ARG A 53 14.28 23.34 -14.64
C ARG A 53 14.00 21.98 -15.26
N LEU A 54 14.50 21.73 -16.47
CA LEU A 54 14.36 20.40 -17.08
C LEU A 54 15.12 19.37 -16.25
N SER A 55 16.39 19.63 -15.91
CA SER A 55 17.19 18.76 -15.08
C SER A 55 16.55 18.54 -13.70
N ALA A 56 15.94 19.57 -13.12
CA ALA A 56 15.22 19.48 -11.85
C ALA A 56 13.98 18.60 -11.97
N ALA A 57 13.15 18.78 -13.01
CA ALA A 57 11.97 17.96 -13.27
C ALA A 57 12.35 16.49 -13.54
N GLU A 58 13.43 16.24 -14.30
CA GLU A 58 13.93 14.88 -14.52
C GLU A 58 14.50 14.26 -13.24
N GLY A 59 15.19 15.06 -12.41
CA GLY A 59 15.68 14.65 -11.10
C GLY A 59 14.54 14.22 -10.18
N GLY A 60 13.50 15.06 -10.04
CA GLY A 60 12.33 14.73 -9.23
C GLY A 60 11.54 13.54 -9.77
N MET A 61 11.44 13.39 -11.09
CA MET A 61 10.83 12.20 -11.69
C MET A 61 11.61 10.92 -11.37
N ARG A 62 12.95 10.98 -11.35
CA ARG A 62 13.79 9.82 -10.96
C ARG A 62 13.63 9.49 -9.48
N ASP A 63 13.64 10.49 -8.61
CA ASP A 63 13.40 10.32 -7.17
C ASP A 63 12.04 9.66 -6.90
N VAL A 64 10.95 10.15 -7.49
CA VAL A 64 9.62 9.53 -7.32
C VAL A 64 9.51 8.17 -7.99
N ALA A 65 10.15 7.95 -9.14
CA ALA A 65 10.20 6.63 -9.76
C ALA A 65 10.95 5.61 -8.88
N GLU A 66 12.05 6.01 -8.23
CA GLU A 66 12.79 5.20 -7.27
C GLU A 66 11.92 4.92 -6.04
N ARG A 67 11.27 5.93 -5.46
CA ARG A 67 10.31 5.74 -4.36
C ARG A 67 9.20 4.75 -4.74
N LEU A 68 8.59 4.90 -5.92
CA LEU A 68 7.54 3.98 -6.37
C LEU A 68 8.04 2.57 -6.62
N ALA A 69 9.22 2.43 -7.22
CA ALA A 69 9.83 1.13 -7.49
C ALA A 69 10.24 0.40 -6.22
N GLU A 70 10.41 1.10 -5.10
CA GLU A 70 10.89 0.48 -3.87
C GLU A 70 9.84 0.41 -2.74
N ASP A 71 8.82 1.26 -2.75
CA ASP A 71 7.84 1.43 -1.66
C ASP A 71 6.38 1.29 -2.17
N GLY A 72 6.10 1.66 -3.43
CA GLY A 72 4.73 1.57 -3.97
C GLY A 72 3.68 2.31 -3.13
N SER A 73 4.07 3.39 -2.44
CA SER A 73 3.23 4.12 -1.47
C SER A 73 2.25 5.10 -2.12
N LEU A 74 1.77 6.10 -1.35
CA LEU A 74 0.75 7.16 -1.57
C LEU A 74 0.06 7.26 -2.93
N CYS A 75 0.78 7.14 -4.04
CA CYS A 75 0.23 6.85 -5.36
C CYS A 75 -0.78 5.68 -5.39
N THR A 76 -0.59 4.67 -4.56
CA THR A 76 -1.48 3.49 -4.44
C THR A 76 -2.66 3.73 -3.52
N THR A 77 -2.82 4.89 -2.90
CA THR A 77 -3.98 5.21 -2.04
C THR A 77 -5.16 5.78 -2.85
N ALA A 78 -6.30 5.99 -2.18
CA ALA A 78 -7.48 6.62 -2.79
C ALA A 78 -7.18 8.02 -3.37
N LEU A 79 -6.19 8.75 -2.82
CA LEU A 79 -5.76 10.06 -3.34
C LEU A 79 -5.03 9.93 -4.68
N GLY A 80 -4.12 8.96 -4.78
CA GLY A 80 -3.46 8.66 -6.05
C GLY A 80 -4.44 8.18 -7.13
N SER A 81 -5.50 7.49 -6.71
CA SER A 81 -6.59 7.03 -7.60
C SER A 81 -7.65 8.10 -7.91
N ALA A 82 -7.66 9.22 -7.19
CA ALA A 82 -8.63 10.29 -7.39
C ALA A 82 -8.36 11.07 -8.70
N PRO A 83 -9.40 11.68 -9.30
CA PRO A 83 -9.22 12.61 -10.42
C PRO A 83 -8.33 13.79 -9.99
N GLY A 84 -7.11 13.83 -10.50
CA GLY A 84 -6.12 14.85 -10.14
C GLY A 84 -4.84 14.28 -9.51
N GLY A 85 -4.88 13.06 -8.96
CA GLY A 85 -3.74 12.44 -8.30
C GLY A 85 -3.31 13.13 -7.01
N VAL A 86 -2.16 12.71 -6.48
CA VAL A 86 -1.50 13.31 -5.32
C VAL A 86 -0.20 13.99 -5.74
N ASP A 87 0.07 15.20 -5.23
CA ASP A 87 1.32 15.89 -5.48
C ASP A 87 2.36 15.45 -4.44
N LEU A 88 3.45 14.84 -4.90
CA LEU A 88 4.56 14.41 -4.06
C LEU A 88 5.68 15.45 -4.13
N ASN A 89 6.02 16.05 -2.99
CA ASN A 89 7.10 17.02 -2.91
C ASN A 89 8.47 16.33 -3.01
N VAL A 90 9.33 16.87 -3.88
CA VAL A 90 10.71 16.39 -4.03
C VAL A 90 11.60 17.37 -3.28
N LEU A 91 12.18 16.90 -2.17
CA LEU A 91 13.10 17.66 -1.34
C LEU A 91 14.50 17.03 -1.36
N PRO A 92 15.57 17.85 -1.31
CA PRO A 92 15.58 19.32 -1.39
C PRO A 92 15.39 19.84 -2.83
N ASP A 93 15.26 21.16 -2.99
CA ASP A 93 15.24 21.81 -4.31
C ASP A 93 16.42 21.38 -5.19
N ILE A 94 16.13 21.10 -6.46
CA ILE A 94 17.14 20.68 -7.44
C ILE A 94 17.47 21.88 -8.32
N ASN A 95 18.71 22.37 -8.26
CA ASN A 95 19.17 23.56 -9.00
C ASN A 95 18.36 24.84 -8.70
N ASP A 96 18.01 25.08 -7.43
CA ASP A 96 17.16 26.21 -6.99
C ASP A 96 15.79 26.24 -7.69
N ALA A 97 15.27 25.08 -8.06
CA ALA A 97 13.94 24.93 -8.61
C ALA A 97 13.09 24.09 -7.66
N ASP A 98 11.90 24.58 -7.34
CA ASP A 98 10.90 23.84 -6.59
C ASP A 98 10.37 22.72 -7.49
N VAL A 99 10.42 21.48 -7.02
CA VAL A 99 9.97 20.31 -7.79
C VAL A 99 8.92 19.54 -7.01
N TYR A 100 7.80 19.27 -7.67
CA TYR A 100 6.84 18.29 -7.20
C TYR A 100 6.47 17.34 -8.34
N VAL A 101 6.02 16.13 -7.99
CA VAL A 101 5.57 15.12 -8.95
C VAL A 101 4.13 14.75 -8.63
N ASN A 102 3.23 15.13 -9.53
CA ASN A 102 1.85 14.66 -9.48
C ASN A 102 1.81 13.18 -9.86
N CYS A 103 1.26 12.35 -8.99
CA CYS A 103 1.11 10.92 -9.19
C CYS A 103 -0.37 10.54 -9.28
N GLN A 104 -0.78 9.98 -10.41
CA GLN A 104 -2.17 9.60 -10.61
C GLN A 104 -2.30 8.20 -11.23
N ALA A 105 -3.08 7.33 -10.61
CA ALA A 105 -3.51 6.09 -11.24
C ALA A 105 -4.43 6.41 -12.42
N ILE A 106 -4.08 5.91 -13.62
CA ILE A 106 -4.87 6.14 -14.85
C ILE A 106 -5.56 4.87 -15.34
N ASN A 107 -5.11 3.72 -14.86
CA ASN A 107 -5.72 2.41 -15.08
C ASN A 107 -5.11 1.47 -14.05
N GLY A 108 -5.85 1.08 -13.02
CA GLY A 108 -5.34 0.24 -11.95
C GLY A 108 -6.36 -0.81 -11.55
N ASN A 109 -5.85 -2.01 -11.28
CA ASN A 109 -6.55 -3.07 -10.57
C ASN A 109 -6.08 -3.16 -9.11
N LEU A 110 -5.02 -2.44 -8.69
CA LEU A 110 -4.67 -2.37 -7.27
C LEU A 110 -5.64 -1.41 -6.59
N SER A 111 -6.34 -1.92 -5.60
CA SER A 111 -7.14 -1.07 -4.73
C SER A 111 -6.26 -0.17 -3.87
N SER A 112 -6.89 0.82 -3.24
CA SER A 112 -6.22 1.78 -2.37
C SER A 112 -5.46 1.16 -1.19
N VAL A 113 -5.74 -0.11 -0.91
CA VAL A 113 -5.29 -0.85 0.27
C VAL A 113 -4.37 -2.01 -0.10
N SER A 114 -4.55 -2.61 -1.28
CA SER A 114 -3.79 -3.79 -1.72
C SER A 114 -2.29 -3.54 -1.80
N GLY A 115 -1.85 -2.27 -1.88
CA GLY A 115 -0.46 -1.84 -1.88
C GLY A 115 0.18 -1.73 -0.49
N TRP A 116 -0.53 -2.03 0.61
CA TRP A 116 -0.07 -1.81 1.98
C TRP A 116 0.04 -3.12 2.76
N ALA A 117 1.11 -3.26 3.54
CA ALA A 117 1.31 -4.42 4.39
C ALA A 117 0.38 -4.35 5.61
N VAL A 118 0.33 -3.21 6.29
CA VAL A 118 -0.53 -3.00 7.45
C VAL A 118 -1.01 -1.56 7.48
N VAL A 119 -2.28 -1.34 7.81
CA VAL A 119 -2.89 -0.05 8.12
C VAL A 119 -3.54 -0.17 9.49
N VAL A 120 -2.98 0.50 10.48
CA VAL A 120 -3.52 0.58 11.85
C VAL A 120 -4.30 1.88 12.01
N THR A 121 -5.61 1.78 12.17
CA THR A 121 -6.51 2.94 12.19
C THR A 121 -6.65 3.57 13.58
N GLY A 122 -6.40 2.82 14.67
CA GLY A 122 -6.65 3.27 16.04
C GLY A 122 -8.13 3.44 16.42
N GLU A 123 -9.05 3.08 15.53
CA GLU A 123 -10.48 3.24 15.73
C GLU A 123 -11.03 2.29 16.81
N GLY A 124 -12.24 2.56 17.30
CA GLY A 124 -12.88 1.72 18.32
C GLY A 124 -12.32 1.92 19.73
N GLY A 125 -11.53 2.97 19.97
CA GLY A 125 -11.02 3.32 21.30
C GLY A 125 -9.78 2.55 21.71
N VAL A 126 -8.94 2.15 20.74
CA VAL A 126 -7.64 1.54 21.00
C VAL A 126 -6.79 2.46 21.87
N PRO A 127 -6.30 2.01 23.04
CA PRO A 127 -5.41 2.82 23.86
C PRO A 127 -4.08 3.12 23.17
N ASN A 128 -3.41 4.19 23.59
CA ASN A 128 -2.02 4.44 23.21
C ASN A 128 -1.15 3.19 23.47
N GLU A 129 -0.15 3.00 22.62
CA GLU A 129 0.78 1.87 22.64
C GLU A 129 0.13 0.50 22.39
N ARG A 130 -1.14 0.47 21.93
CA ARG A 130 -1.88 -0.78 21.68
C ARG A 130 -2.41 -0.91 20.25
N GLY A 131 -2.08 0.03 19.35
CA GLY A 131 -2.48 -0.05 17.95
C GLY A 131 -1.52 -0.92 17.15
N LEU A 132 -0.22 -0.65 17.17
CA LEU A 132 0.78 -1.54 16.60
C LEU A 132 1.70 -2.03 17.71
N GLU A 133 1.52 -3.27 18.16
CA GLU A 133 2.29 -3.84 19.26
C GLU A 133 3.13 -5.02 18.76
N THR A 134 4.44 -4.98 18.98
CA THR A 134 5.32 -6.15 18.88
C THR A 134 5.70 -6.58 20.29
N GLN A 135 5.38 -7.82 20.69
CA GLN A 135 5.73 -8.29 22.03
C GLN A 135 7.18 -8.77 22.12
N SER A 136 7.75 -8.62 23.32
CA SER A 136 9.10 -9.06 23.65
C SER A 136 9.31 -10.56 23.42
N GLY A 137 10.14 -10.90 22.43
CA GLY A 137 10.66 -12.24 22.20
C GLY A 137 12.10 -12.12 21.74
N THR A 138 13.07 -12.62 22.52
CA THR A 138 14.49 -12.46 22.20
C THR A 138 14.85 -13.21 20.92
N GLY A 139 15.38 -12.52 19.90
CA GLY A 139 16.13 -13.13 18.80
C GLY A 139 15.41 -13.30 17.46
N VAL A 140 14.19 -12.78 17.29
CA VAL A 140 13.50 -12.78 15.99
C VAL A 140 12.96 -11.38 15.67
N THR A 141 13.56 -10.75 14.66
CA THR A 141 13.05 -9.53 14.03
C THR A 141 11.72 -9.84 13.34
N LYS A 142 10.68 -9.07 13.65
CA LYS A 142 9.40 -9.13 12.91
C LYS A 142 9.58 -8.41 11.59
N VAL A 143 9.05 -8.96 10.49
CA VAL A 143 9.24 -8.39 9.16
C VAL A 143 7.90 -8.01 8.55
N PHE A 144 7.76 -6.74 8.20
CA PHE A 144 6.67 -6.22 7.36
C PHE A 144 7.21 -5.95 5.95
N GLY A 145 6.71 -6.67 4.95
CA GLY A 145 7.07 -6.52 3.53
C GLY A 145 6.15 -5.54 2.82
N GLY A 146 6.49 -4.26 2.83
CA GLY A 146 5.79 -3.17 2.17
C GLY A 146 5.43 -2.02 3.12
N PRO A 147 4.79 -0.96 2.60
CA PRO A 147 4.45 0.21 3.39
C PRO A 147 3.47 -0.14 4.51
N THR A 148 3.70 0.49 5.65
CA THR A 148 2.87 0.38 6.85
C THR A 148 2.32 1.76 7.19
N TYR A 149 1.07 1.85 7.57
CA TYR A 149 0.44 3.07 8.05
C TYR A 149 -0.05 2.87 9.49
N VAL A 150 0.11 3.89 10.33
CA VAL A 150 -0.47 3.98 11.67
C VAL A 150 -1.15 5.34 11.80
N ALA A 151 -2.37 5.41 12.30
CA ALA A 151 -3.08 6.69 12.38
C ALA A 151 -2.31 7.73 13.20
N GLU A 152 -1.70 7.30 14.31
CA GLU A 152 -0.91 8.15 15.21
C GLU A 152 0.31 7.37 15.72
N LEU A 153 1.46 8.04 15.91
CA LEU A 153 2.66 7.39 16.44
C LEU A 153 2.49 6.94 17.90
N ASP A 154 1.62 7.58 18.67
CA ASP A 154 1.30 7.21 20.06
C ASP A 154 0.66 5.82 20.16
N LEU A 155 0.16 5.25 19.06
CA LEU A 155 -0.38 3.89 19.00
C LEU A 155 0.71 2.81 18.89
N VAL A 156 1.96 3.19 18.61
CA VAL A 156 3.05 2.26 18.28
C VAL A 156 3.82 1.85 19.52
N ARG A 157 3.98 0.54 19.70
CA ARG A 157 4.76 -0.08 20.77
C ARG A 157 5.64 -1.19 20.21
N ILE A 158 6.93 -0.96 20.18
CA ILE A 158 7.93 -1.88 19.64
C ILE A 158 8.70 -2.47 20.82
N GLN A 159 8.27 -3.64 21.29
CA GLN A 159 8.99 -4.37 22.36
C GLN A 159 9.95 -5.44 21.81
N ALA A 160 9.78 -5.83 20.55
CA ALA A 160 10.72 -6.62 19.78
C ALA A 160 11.02 -5.92 18.46
N ASP A 161 12.25 -6.10 17.95
CA ASP A 161 12.71 -5.45 16.73
C ASP A 161 11.73 -5.69 15.57
N LEU A 162 11.36 -4.58 14.92
CA LEU A 162 10.50 -4.56 13.75
C LEU A 162 11.31 -4.03 12.57
N GLU A 163 11.31 -4.78 11.48
CA GLU A 163 11.92 -4.40 10.22
C GLU A 163 10.82 -4.21 9.17
N ILE A 164 10.74 -3.00 8.61
CA ILE A 164 9.89 -2.73 7.44
C ILE A 164 10.78 -2.82 6.19
N ARG A 165 10.52 -3.84 5.37
CA ARG A 165 11.23 -4.09 4.11
C ARG A 165 10.40 -3.59 2.93
N ALA A 166 11.06 -2.99 1.95
CA ALA A 166 10.43 -2.48 0.73
C ALA A 166 9.21 -1.55 1.02
N GLY A 167 9.32 -0.72 2.06
CA GLY A 167 8.25 0.17 2.48
C GLY A 167 8.70 1.21 3.51
N ASN A 168 7.85 2.20 3.72
CA ASN A 168 7.99 3.21 4.78
C ASN A 168 6.94 3.00 5.89
N LEU A 169 7.16 3.62 7.06
CA LEU A 169 6.13 3.79 8.08
C LEU A 169 5.48 5.16 7.90
N TRP A 170 4.17 5.18 7.64
CA TRP A 170 3.38 6.39 7.47
C TRP A 170 2.52 6.66 8.70
N TYR A 171 2.31 7.94 9.03
CA TYR A 171 1.32 8.33 10.02
C TYR A 171 0.61 9.64 9.70
N THR A 172 -0.50 9.93 10.38
CA THR A 172 -1.20 11.20 10.19
C THR A 172 -0.69 12.25 11.16
N ASP A 173 -0.32 13.40 10.62
CA ASP A 173 -0.01 14.61 11.38
C ASP A 173 -0.51 15.84 10.62
N PRO A 174 -1.45 16.62 11.19
CA PRO A 174 -1.96 17.82 10.54
C PRO A 174 -0.90 18.91 10.24
N ALA A 175 0.30 18.80 10.81
CA ALA A 175 1.41 19.70 10.53
C ALA A 175 2.19 19.34 9.25
N CYS A 176 1.99 18.14 8.71
CA CYS A 176 2.74 17.64 7.57
C CYS A 176 2.13 18.04 6.23
N ASP A 177 2.94 17.94 5.17
CA ASP A 177 2.48 18.15 3.80
C ASP A 177 1.54 17.02 3.34
N GLU A 178 0.56 17.37 2.50
CA GLU A 178 -0.37 16.43 1.87
C GLU A 178 0.34 15.31 1.11
N GLY A 179 1.42 15.65 0.41
CA GLY A 179 2.23 14.76 -0.41
C GLY A 179 3.16 13.82 0.35
N GLY A 180 3.16 13.91 1.68
CA GLY A 180 4.07 13.18 2.52
C GLY A 180 5.35 13.95 2.86
N GLU A 181 5.72 13.97 4.12
CA GLU A 181 6.97 14.55 4.61
C GLU A 181 7.80 13.50 5.34
N TYR A 182 9.10 13.44 5.04
CA TYR A 182 10.04 12.57 5.76
C TYR A 182 10.36 13.16 7.13
N VAL A 183 10.21 12.35 8.17
CA VAL A 183 10.36 12.78 9.57
C VAL A 183 11.65 12.25 10.18
N SER A 184 11.89 10.95 10.10
CA SER A 184 13.06 10.31 10.72
C SER A 184 13.40 8.96 10.10
N ASP A 185 14.53 8.39 10.52
CA ASP A 185 15.00 7.04 10.16
C ASP A 185 14.35 5.93 11.01
N GLY A 186 13.35 6.26 11.84
CA GLY A 186 12.75 5.35 12.81
C GLY A 186 13.26 5.53 14.24
N SER A 187 14.36 6.27 14.45
CA SER A 187 14.87 6.51 15.80
C SER A 187 13.85 7.24 16.67
N GLY A 188 13.52 6.64 17.82
CA GLY A 188 12.56 7.20 18.78
C GLY A 188 11.09 6.95 18.44
N VAL A 189 10.78 6.14 17.42
CA VAL A 189 9.41 5.69 17.17
C VAL A 189 9.02 4.57 18.12
N GLY A 190 7.85 4.74 18.75
CA GLY A 190 7.25 3.78 19.65
C GLY A 190 7.96 3.66 21.00
N THR A 191 7.33 2.91 21.90
CA THR A 191 7.90 2.56 23.21
C THR A 191 8.10 1.04 23.31
N GLY A 192 8.94 0.56 24.22
CA GLY A 192 9.09 -0.90 24.45
C GLY A 192 10.51 -1.45 24.36
N GLY A 193 11.47 -0.67 23.84
CA GLY A 193 12.89 -0.99 23.86
C GLY A 193 13.37 -1.91 22.74
N GLY A 194 12.51 -2.30 21.79
CA GLY A 194 12.92 -2.86 20.50
C GLY A 194 13.19 -1.76 19.47
N ASP A 195 13.95 -2.09 18.44
CA ASP A 195 14.32 -1.15 17.38
C ASP A 195 13.36 -1.23 16.19
N LEU A 196 12.97 -0.07 15.64
CA LEU A 196 12.37 0.03 14.31
C LEU A 196 13.48 0.22 13.28
N THR A 197 13.55 -0.67 12.31
CA THR A 197 14.54 -0.62 11.23
C THR A 197 13.88 -0.74 9.87
N PHE A 198 14.59 -0.34 8.82
CA PHE A 198 14.09 -0.40 7.46
C PHE A 198 15.12 -1.01 6.50
N ASP A 199 14.62 -1.74 5.51
CA ASP A 199 15.41 -2.26 4.39
C ASP A 199 14.78 -1.85 3.05
N PRO A 200 15.46 -1.04 2.22
CA PRO A 200 16.78 -0.47 2.45
C PRO A 200 16.79 0.64 3.52
N THR A 201 17.97 0.94 4.07
CA THR A 201 18.16 1.98 5.10
C THR A 201 17.91 3.42 4.62
N SER A 202 17.58 3.61 3.34
CA SER A 202 17.12 4.90 2.78
C SER A 202 15.66 5.20 3.13
N ARG A 203 14.94 4.21 3.68
CA ARG A 203 13.56 4.33 4.15
C ARG A 203 13.48 4.95 5.54
N GLY A 204 12.26 5.25 5.96
CA GLY A 204 12.01 5.79 7.28
C GLY A 204 10.56 6.04 7.58
N VAL A 205 10.36 7.01 8.46
CA VAL A 205 9.07 7.45 8.97
C VAL A 205 8.64 8.67 8.17
N TRP A 206 7.41 8.61 7.68
CA TRP A 206 6.77 9.64 6.88
C TRP A 206 5.45 10.04 7.53
N CYS A 207 5.04 11.27 7.33
CA CYS A 207 3.74 11.76 7.77
C CYS A 207 2.95 12.39 6.64
N THR A 208 1.62 12.44 6.77
CA THR A 208 0.69 13.12 5.86
C THR A 208 -0.40 13.82 6.68
N ASP A 209 -1.00 14.90 6.16
CA ASP A 209 -2.15 15.54 6.81
C ASP A 209 -3.47 14.77 6.62
N ARG A 210 -3.44 13.70 5.82
CA ARG A 210 -4.60 12.90 5.43
C ARG A 210 -4.89 11.81 6.45
N SER A 211 -6.16 11.69 6.83
CA SER A 211 -6.62 10.61 7.70
C SER A 211 -6.65 9.26 6.96
N TRP A 212 -6.62 8.17 7.72
CA TRP A 212 -6.71 6.82 7.15
C TRP A 212 -7.97 6.65 6.29
N ALA A 213 -9.10 7.22 6.71
CA ALA A 213 -10.37 7.11 5.98
C ALA A 213 -10.38 7.88 4.64
N GLU A 214 -9.52 8.89 4.49
CA GLU A 214 -9.30 9.58 3.22
C GLU A 214 -8.35 8.80 2.30
N LEU A 215 -7.39 8.07 2.86
CA LEU A 215 -6.38 7.32 2.13
C LEU A 215 -6.87 5.94 1.68
N PHE A 216 -7.68 5.27 2.50
CA PHE A 216 -8.05 3.87 2.32
C PHE A 216 -9.55 3.73 2.15
N SER A 217 -9.95 3.24 0.97
CA SER A 217 -11.35 2.97 0.66
C SER A 217 -11.71 1.55 1.04
N ARG A 218 -12.86 1.39 1.69
CA ARG A 218 -13.44 0.08 1.96
C ARG A 218 -13.66 -0.69 0.65
N PRO A 219 -13.27 -1.99 0.57
CA PRO A 219 -13.69 -2.87 -0.50
C PRO A 219 -15.20 -3.03 -0.50
N ASP A 220 -15.80 -2.94 -1.68
CA ASP A 220 -17.23 -3.17 -1.82
C ASP A 220 -17.54 -4.66 -1.59
N PRO A 221 -18.37 -5.01 -0.60
CA PRO A 221 -18.84 -6.39 -0.48
C PRO A 221 -19.69 -6.75 -1.70
N PRO A 222 -19.74 -8.03 -2.11
CA PRO A 222 -20.48 -8.44 -3.28
C PRO A 222 -21.98 -8.15 -3.10
N VAL A 223 -22.61 -7.63 -4.17
CA VAL A 223 -24.01 -7.17 -4.20
C VAL A 223 -25.03 -8.28 -3.84
N GLY A 224 -24.59 -9.54 -3.72
CA GLY A 224 -25.41 -10.71 -3.42
C GLY A 224 -25.27 -11.30 -2.01
N LEU A 225 -24.52 -10.71 -1.07
CA LEU A 225 -24.31 -11.31 0.26
C LEU A 225 -25.61 -11.69 0.99
N GLY A 226 -26.61 -10.81 0.96
CA GLY A 226 -27.92 -11.09 1.57
C GLY A 226 -28.76 -12.15 0.85
N SER A 227 -28.39 -12.51 -0.38
CA SER A 227 -29.06 -13.53 -1.21
C SER A 227 -28.36 -14.89 -1.19
N LEU A 228 -27.22 -15.01 -0.51
CA LEU A 228 -26.54 -16.29 -0.30
C LEU A 228 -27.49 -17.29 0.38
N PRO A 229 -27.38 -18.60 0.05
CA PRO A 229 -28.21 -19.62 0.69
C PRO A 229 -27.96 -19.63 2.20
N THR A 230 -29.03 -19.67 2.99
CA THR A 230 -28.91 -19.93 4.43
C THR A 230 -28.61 -21.41 4.61
N LEU A 231 -27.50 -21.70 5.28
CA LEU A 231 -27.12 -23.07 5.57
C LEU A 231 -27.65 -23.48 6.94
N VAL A 232 -27.79 -24.79 7.14
CA VAL A 232 -28.11 -25.39 8.42
C VAL A 232 -26.94 -26.21 8.94
N ASP A 233 -26.82 -26.30 10.26
CA ASP A 233 -25.79 -27.10 10.93
C ASP A 233 -26.08 -28.61 10.81
N ALA A 234 -25.89 -29.13 9.60
CA ALA A 234 -26.11 -30.53 9.27
C ALA A 234 -25.32 -30.93 8.02
N PRO A 235 -25.00 -32.24 7.87
CA PRO A 235 -24.46 -32.76 6.63
C PRO A 235 -25.43 -32.53 5.46
N ARG A 236 -24.90 -32.08 4.33
CA ARG A 236 -25.62 -31.96 3.09
C ARG A 236 -25.95 -33.33 2.54
N SER A 237 -27.18 -33.45 2.06
CA SER A 237 -27.69 -34.69 1.47
C SER A 237 -28.85 -34.36 0.53
N VAL A 238 -29.34 -35.35 -0.20
CA VAL A 238 -30.56 -35.20 -1.02
C VAL A 238 -31.75 -34.73 -0.18
N ALA A 239 -31.81 -35.13 1.10
CA ALA A 239 -32.87 -34.72 2.03
C ALA A 239 -32.62 -33.34 2.67
N GLN A 240 -31.36 -32.90 2.73
CA GLN A 240 -30.93 -31.63 3.32
C GLN A 240 -29.99 -30.89 2.35
N PRO A 241 -30.51 -30.33 1.25
CA PRO A 241 -29.67 -29.69 0.22
C PRO A 241 -28.98 -28.41 0.70
N ASP A 242 -29.49 -27.79 1.76
CA ASP A 242 -28.97 -26.63 2.48
C ASP A 242 -28.06 -26.99 3.66
N GLY A 243 -27.67 -28.27 3.79
CA GLY A 243 -26.63 -28.67 4.74
C GLY A 243 -25.32 -27.93 4.47
N ALA A 244 -24.63 -27.57 5.55
CA ALA A 244 -23.45 -26.73 5.50
C ALA A 244 -22.19 -27.45 5.03
N TYR A 245 -22.12 -28.77 5.22
CA TYR A 245 -20.92 -29.55 4.93
C TYR A 245 -21.19 -30.97 4.40
N GLU A 246 -20.21 -31.62 3.78
CA GLU A 246 -20.20 -33.06 3.49
C GLU A 246 -18.92 -33.69 4.04
N ASP A 247 -19.02 -34.86 4.66
CA ASP A 247 -17.85 -35.66 5.05
C ASP A 247 -17.43 -36.54 3.87
N LEU A 248 -16.34 -36.18 3.22
CA LEU A 248 -15.85 -36.79 1.99
C LEU A 248 -14.46 -37.43 2.18
N GLY A 249 -14.08 -38.24 1.20
CA GLY A 249 -12.82 -38.97 1.19
C GLY A 249 -12.86 -40.30 1.97
N PRO A 250 -11.77 -41.08 1.95
CA PRO A 250 -11.72 -42.38 2.61
C PRO A 250 -12.01 -42.26 4.11
N GLY A 251 -13.16 -42.80 4.55
CA GLY A 251 -13.56 -42.75 5.96
C GLY A 251 -14.00 -41.38 6.47
N GLY A 252 -14.37 -40.44 5.59
CA GLY A 252 -14.74 -39.08 5.98
C GLY A 252 -13.52 -38.25 6.44
N ALA A 253 -12.37 -38.48 5.79
CA ALA A 253 -11.10 -37.86 6.18
C ALA A 253 -11.07 -36.33 5.98
N CYS A 254 -11.96 -35.77 5.15
CA CYS A 254 -12.09 -34.34 4.91
C CYS A 254 -13.55 -33.90 5.02
N ARG A 255 -13.82 -32.86 5.82
CA ARG A 255 -15.12 -32.20 5.88
C ARG A 255 -15.16 -30.99 4.95
N VAL A 256 -16.01 -31.03 3.94
CA VAL A 256 -16.11 -29.98 2.91
C VAL A 256 -17.30 -29.07 3.19
N PHE A 257 -17.05 -27.79 3.48
CA PHE A 257 -18.06 -26.76 3.71
C PHE A 257 -18.41 -26.00 2.43
N TYR A 258 -19.65 -25.52 2.34
CA TYR A 258 -20.15 -24.80 1.17
C TYR A 258 -20.32 -23.29 1.42
N PRO A 259 -20.15 -22.43 0.40
CA PRO A 259 -20.42 -21.00 0.51
C PRO A 259 -21.89 -20.74 0.86
N GLY A 260 -22.14 -19.74 1.70
CA GLY A 260 -23.48 -19.47 2.21
C GLY A 260 -23.48 -18.60 3.47
N ARG A 261 -24.65 -18.52 4.11
CA ARG A 261 -24.84 -17.81 5.37
C ARG A 261 -24.85 -18.78 6.55
N TYR A 262 -24.00 -18.49 7.52
CA TYR A 262 -23.79 -19.25 8.73
C TYR A 262 -24.27 -18.42 9.93
N PHE A 263 -25.27 -18.97 10.65
CA PHE A 263 -25.81 -18.41 11.89
C PHE A 263 -25.54 -19.32 13.10
N PHE A 264 -24.59 -20.23 12.94
CA PHE A 264 -24.18 -21.24 13.91
C PHE A 264 -22.66 -21.40 13.82
N HIS A 265 -22.05 -21.94 14.87
CA HIS A 265 -20.64 -22.28 14.84
C HIS A 265 -20.44 -23.50 13.94
N PRO A 266 -19.58 -23.45 12.91
CA PRO A 266 -19.30 -24.63 12.11
C PRO A 266 -18.76 -25.78 12.97
N ASP A 267 -19.29 -26.97 12.77
CA ASP A 267 -18.81 -28.19 13.43
C ASP A 267 -17.54 -28.69 12.74
N TRP A 268 -16.37 -28.30 13.24
CA TRP A 268 -15.09 -28.66 12.63
C TRP A 268 -14.73 -30.13 12.86
N ALA A 269 -14.33 -30.81 11.79
CA ALA A 269 -13.60 -32.07 11.84
C ALA A 269 -12.09 -31.81 12.01
N ALA A 270 -11.26 -32.86 12.01
CA ALA A 270 -9.80 -32.70 12.06
C ALA A 270 -9.25 -31.97 10.81
N ASN A 271 -9.82 -32.24 9.63
CA ASN A 271 -9.43 -31.63 8.37
C ASN A 271 -10.68 -31.08 7.68
N ASN A 272 -10.68 -29.80 7.39
CA ASN A 272 -11.81 -29.09 6.84
C ASN A 272 -11.38 -28.33 5.60
N TYR A 273 -12.21 -28.36 4.58
CA TYR A 273 -12.03 -27.56 3.37
C TYR A 273 -13.29 -26.73 3.12
N MET A 274 -13.14 -25.42 3.03
CA MET A 274 -14.25 -24.54 2.65
C MET A 274 -14.11 -24.24 1.14
N LEU A 275 -15.06 -24.70 0.33
CA LEU A 275 -15.04 -24.47 -1.12
C LEU A 275 -14.92 -22.98 -1.45
N SER A 276 -14.41 -22.66 -2.62
CA SER A 276 -14.28 -21.30 -3.12
C SER A 276 -15.63 -20.59 -3.21
N GLY A 277 -15.69 -19.36 -2.72
CA GLY A 277 -16.91 -18.56 -2.70
C GLY A 277 -17.00 -17.61 -1.51
N ASP A 278 -18.20 -17.07 -1.31
CA ASP A 278 -18.49 -16.08 -0.27
C ASP A 278 -19.15 -16.74 0.94
N TYR A 279 -18.59 -16.50 2.12
CA TYR A 279 -19.07 -17.00 3.41
C TYR A 279 -19.50 -15.83 4.26
N TYR A 280 -20.78 -15.75 4.58
CA TYR A 280 -21.30 -14.74 5.50
C TYR A 280 -21.53 -15.39 6.86
N PHE A 281 -20.81 -14.91 7.88
CA PHE A 281 -20.93 -15.37 9.25
C PHE A 281 -21.58 -14.30 10.12
N ASN A 282 -22.68 -14.67 10.77
CA ASN A 282 -23.35 -13.86 11.77
C ASN A 282 -23.74 -14.78 12.94
N VAL A 283 -22.73 -15.14 13.72
CA VAL A 283 -22.82 -16.12 14.80
C VAL A 283 -22.86 -15.37 16.13
N GLY A 284 -23.82 -15.73 16.98
CA GLY A 284 -23.95 -15.18 18.32
C GLY A 284 -24.39 -13.71 18.37
N ALA A 285 -24.92 -13.30 19.52
CA ALA A 285 -25.35 -11.91 19.76
C ALA A 285 -24.37 -11.13 20.66
N THR A 286 -23.31 -11.78 21.14
CA THR A 286 -22.30 -11.23 22.06
C THR A 286 -20.92 -11.68 21.60
N PRO A 287 -19.83 -10.97 21.95
CA PRO A 287 -18.48 -11.39 21.58
C PRO A 287 -18.21 -12.86 21.96
N ALA A 288 -18.45 -13.24 23.21
CA ALA A 288 -18.24 -14.63 23.65
C ALA A 288 -19.05 -15.67 22.85
N ALA A 289 -20.27 -15.33 22.42
CA ALA A 289 -21.11 -16.21 21.62
C ALA A 289 -20.80 -16.16 20.12
N GLY A 290 -20.11 -15.13 19.63
CA GLY A 290 -19.71 -15.00 18.22
C GLY A 290 -18.32 -15.55 17.90
N LYS A 291 -17.60 -16.04 18.92
CA LYS A 291 -16.29 -16.66 18.77
C LYS A 291 -16.38 -18.00 18.02
N ILE A 292 -15.96 -18.05 16.77
CA ILE A 292 -15.73 -19.28 16.01
C ILE A 292 -14.35 -19.81 16.38
N THR A 293 -14.31 -20.95 17.06
CA THR A 293 -13.08 -21.55 17.58
C THR A 293 -12.59 -22.65 16.64
N ILE A 294 -11.33 -22.60 16.23
CA ILE A 294 -10.64 -23.64 15.47
C ILE A 294 -9.62 -24.28 16.41
N ASP A 295 -10.00 -25.41 17.01
CA ASP A 295 -9.21 -26.15 17.98
C ASP A 295 -9.05 -27.60 17.51
N HIS A 296 -7.81 -28.11 17.49
CA HIS A 296 -7.46 -29.44 16.98
C HIS A 296 -8.02 -29.72 15.56
N ALA A 297 -8.13 -28.67 14.74
CA ALA A 297 -8.74 -28.70 13.43
C ALA A 297 -7.94 -27.83 12.46
N ILE A 298 -7.77 -28.32 11.22
CA ILE A 298 -7.21 -27.56 10.11
C ILE A 298 -8.35 -27.13 9.20
N VAL A 299 -8.44 -25.83 8.90
CA VAL A 299 -9.42 -25.23 8.01
C VAL A 299 -8.68 -24.52 6.90
N THR A 300 -8.76 -25.04 5.68
CA THR A 300 -8.29 -24.33 4.47
C THR A 300 -9.49 -23.91 3.63
N ALA A 301 -9.44 -22.73 3.04
CA ALA A 301 -10.57 -22.15 2.31
C ALA A 301 -10.15 -21.62 0.93
N GLY A 302 -10.92 -21.97 -0.09
CA GLY A 302 -10.70 -21.58 -1.48
C GLY A 302 -9.68 -22.46 -2.21
N ARG A 303 -9.64 -22.35 -3.53
CA ARG A 303 -8.62 -22.95 -4.39
C ARG A 303 -7.60 -21.91 -4.84
N GLU A 304 -6.38 -22.35 -5.04
CA GLU A 304 -5.32 -21.59 -5.71
C GLU A 304 -5.80 -21.19 -7.12
N GLY A 305 -5.55 -19.93 -7.49
CA GLY A 305 -6.04 -19.34 -8.74
C GLY A 305 -5.23 -18.15 -9.23
N VAL A 306 -4.64 -17.39 -8.29
CA VAL A 306 -3.78 -16.25 -8.60
C VAL A 306 -2.32 -16.68 -8.54
N ALA A 307 -1.50 -16.20 -9.49
CA ALA A 307 -0.07 -16.49 -9.48
C ALA A 307 0.57 -16.05 -8.15
N GLY A 308 1.27 -16.97 -7.50
CA GLY A 308 1.88 -16.75 -6.18
C GLY A 308 1.07 -17.31 -5.02
N ASP A 309 -0.19 -17.69 -5.22
CA ASP A 309 -0.97 -18.39 -4.21
C ASP A 309 -0.58 -19.86 -4.19
N GLN A 310 -0.08 -20.31 -3.04
CA GLN A 310 0.15 -21.73 -2.75
C GLN A 310 -0.36 -22.01 -1.35
N GLN A 311 -0.96 -23.18 -1.14
CA GLN A 311 -1.36 -23.58 0.19
C GLN A 311 -0.14 -23.73 1.11
N GLU A 312 -0.10 -22.94 2.18
CA GLU A 312 0.98 -22.89 3.16
C GLU A 312 0.75 -23.87 4.32
N ILE A 313 -0.52 -24.15 4.67
CA ILE A 313 -0.90 -25.07 5.75
C ILE A 313 -1.20 -26.45 5.15
N ASP A 314 -0.47 -27.50 5.55
CA ASP A 314 -0.73 -28.86 5.05
C ASP A 314 -2.13 -29.33 5.47
N ASN A 315 -2.96 -29.58 4.46
CA ASN A 315 -4.30 -30.16 4.59
C ASN A 315 -4.47 -31.29 3.57
N SER A 316 -3.45 -32.15 3.46
CA SER A 316 -3.41 -33.23 2.48
C SER A 316 -4.66 -34.12 2.38
N PRO A 317 -5.41 -34.43 3.47
CA PRO A 317 -6.66 -35.18 3.36
C PRO A 317 -7.75 -34.49 2.53
N CYS A 318 -7.65 -33.17 2.36
CA CYS A 318 -8.59 -32.34 1.62
C CYS A 318 -8.11 -31.91 0.21
N ASN A 319 -6.87 -32.22 -0.18
CA ASN A 319 -6.29 -31.75 -1.45
C ASN A 319 -7.11 -32.14 -2.68
N ASP A 320 -7.64 -33.37 -2.75
CA ASP A 320 -8.45 -33.82 -3.88
C ASP A 320 -9.71 -32.95 -4.08
N PHE A 321 -10.30 -32.45 -2.99
CA PHE A 321 -11.50 -31.60 -3.04
C PHE A 321 -11.16 -30.16 -3.42
N ARG A 322 -10.02 -29.66 -2.94
CA ARG A 322 -9.46 -28.38 -3.36
C ARG A 322 -9.14 -28.38 -4.84
N ASP A 323 -8.45 -29.40 -5.32
CA ASP A 323 -8.04 -29.49 -6.73
C ASP A 323 -9.25 -29.69 -7.67
N ALA A 324 -10.34 -30.29 -7.15
CA ALA A 324 -11.60 -30.45 -7.88
C ALA A 324 -12.53 -29.22 -7.80
N ASP A 325 -12.25 -28.26 -6.91
CA ASP A 325 -13.00 -27.02 -6.84
C ASP A 325 -12.82 -26.23 -8.15
N VAL A 326 -13.89 -25.66 -8.67
CA VAL A 326 -13.90 -25.01 -9.99
C VAL A 326 -13.70 -23.50 -9.87
N ALA A 327 -14.01 -22.92 -8.71
CA ALA A 327 -13.84 -21.51 -8.43
C ALA A 327 -12.49 -21.28 -7.72
N GLU A 328 -12.11 -20.02 -7.59
CA GLU A 328 -10.86 -19.59 -7.00
C GLU A 328 -11.14 -18.73 -5.76
N GLY A 329 -10.37 -19.00 -4.70
CA GLY A 329 -10.40 -18.25 -3.45
C GLY A 329 -11.70 -18.31 -2.64
N ALA A 330 -11.61 -17.91 -1.37
CA ALA A 330 -12.75 -17.67 -0.51
C ALA A 330 -12.68 -16.29 0.15
N SER A 331 -13.84 -15.71 0.47
CA SER A 331 -13.96 -14.47 1.25
C SER A 331 -14.89 -14.68 2.43
N PHE A 332 -14.43 -14.35 3.63
CA PHE A 332 -15.21 -14.42 4.88
C PHE A 332 -15.72 -13.03 5.24
N TYR A 333 -17.03 -12.87 5.24
CA TYR A 333 -17.72 -11.65 5.63
C TYR A 333 -18.26 -11.83 7.04
N LEU A 334 -17.71 -11.05 7.98
CA LEU A 334 -18.00 -11.17 9.40
C LEU A 334 -18.97 -10.06 9.79
N ASP A 335 -20.10 -10.46 10.37
CA ASP A 335 -21.15 -9.56 10.79
C ASP A 335 -21.47 -9.77 12.29
N GLY A 336 -22.01 -8.73 12.91
CA GLY A 336 -22.34 -8.73 14.33
C GLY A 336 -21.12 -8.94 15.23
N ALA A 337 -21.22 -9.89 16.16
CA ALA A 337 -20.15 -10.21 17.12
C ALA A 337 -19.20 -11.32 16.65
N THR A 338 -19.32 -11.73 15.38
CA THR A 338 -18.57 -12.85 14.83
C THR A 338 -17.08 -12.54 14.75
N HIS A 339 -16.27 -13.46 15.27
CA HIS A 339 -14.83 -13.42 15.09
C HIS A 339 -14.23 -14.83 15.11
N PHE A 340 -13.01 -14.97 14.62
CA PHE A 340 -12.30 -16.24 14.57
C PHE A 340 -11.21 -16.32 15.64
N SER A 341 -11.00 -17.52 16.17
CA SER A 341 -9.90 -17.79 17.08
C SER A 341 -9.29 -19.14 16.79
N VAL A 342 -7.98 -19.14 16.50
CA VAL A 342 -7.19 -20.34 16.25
C VAL A 342 -6.54 -20.75 17.57
N GLU A 343 -6.96 -21.90 18.08
CA GLU A 343 -6.62 -22.41 19.42
C GLU A 343 -5.55 -23.52 19.30
N GLU A 344 -5.52 -24.49 20.20
CA GLU A 344 -4.47 -25.51 20.25
C GLU A 344 -4.51 -26.40 19.00
N LEU A 345 -3.36 -26.60 18.34
CA LEU A 345 -3.25 -27.42 17.11
C LEU A 345 -4.23 -27.00 15.99
N GLY A 346 -4.71 -25.75 16.04
CA GLY A 346 -5.59 -25.18 15.03
C GLY A 346 -4.82 -24.63 13.83
N GLY A 347 -5.40 -24.75 12.64
CA GLY A 347 -4.90 -24.14 11.41
C GLY A 347 -6.01 -23.39 10.67
N LEU A 348 -5.77 -22.14 10.27
CA LEU A 348 -6.68 -21.39 9.40
C LEU A 348 -5.93 -20.84 8.19
N GLU A 349 -6.32 -21.26 7.00
CA GLU A 349 -5.84 -20.68 5.75
C GLU A 349 -6.99 -20.23 4.86
N ILE A 350 -6.91 -19.01 4.34
CA ILE A 350 -7.91 -18.48 3.39
C ILE A 350 -7.16 -17.96 2.17
N LEU A 351 -7.28 -18.70 1.07
CA LEU A 351 -6.81 -18.27 -0.24
C LEU A 351 -7.69 -17.13 -0.74
N ARG A 352 -7.06 -16.09 -1.27
CA ARG A 352 -7.71 -14.84 -1.63
C ARG A 352 -8.69 -15.01 -2.77
N ARG A 353 -9.77 -14.23 -2.73
CA ARG A 353 -10.77 -14.15 -3.79
C ARG A 353 -10.89 -12.72 -4.29
N ARG A 354 -10.99 -12.56 -5.61
CA ARG A 354 -11.21 -11.24 -6.22
C ARG A 354 -12.65 -10.77 -5.97
N GLN A 355 -12.81 -9.58 -5.41
CA GLN A 355 -14.06 -8.89 -5.13
C GLN A 355 -13.98 -7.48 -5.73
N GLY A 356 -14.56 -7.32 -6.93
CA GLY A 356 -14.31 -6.10 -7.71
C GLY A 356 -12.84 -6.01 -8.11
N ASP A 357 -12.15 -4.96 -7.66
CA ASP A 357 -10.72 -4.76 -7.89
C ASP A 357 -9.86 -5.17 -6.67
N ASP A 358 -10.48 -5.56 -5.56
CA ASP A 358 -9.80 -6.03 -4.37
C ASP A 358 -9.61 -7.56 -4.35
N PHE A 359 -8.58 -8.04 -3.65
CA PHE A 359 -8.48 -9.43 -3.25
C PHE A 359 -8.66 -9.54 -1.73
N VAL A 360 -9.77 -10.14 -1.31
CA VAL A 360 -10.21 -10.11 0.10
C VAL A 360 -10.30 -11.53 0.63
N SER A 361 -9.60 -11.81 1.72
CA SER A 361 -9.78 -13.05 2.50
C SER A 361 -10.81 -12.85 3.60
N MET A 362 -10.82 -11.70 4.25
CA MET A 362 -11.74 -11.42 5.37
C MET A 362 -12.18 -9.96 5.38
N GLN A 363 -13.46 -9.72 5.62
CA GLN A 363 -14.03 -8.38 5.76
C GLN A 363 -15.05 -8.34 6.91
N ALA A 364 -14.77 -7.52 7.93
CA ALA A 364 -15.78 -7.12 8.91
C ALA A 364 -16.74 -6.11 8.27
N LEU A 365 -18.04 -6.30 8.49
CA LEU A 365 -19.09 -5.48 7.89
C LEU A 365 -19.55 -4.40 8.87
N ASP A 366 -19.43 -3.13 8.47
CA ASP A 366 -19.85 -1.99 9.31
C ASP A 366 -21.38 -1.89 9.49
N THR A 367 -22.15 -2.50 8.58
CA THR A 367 -23.61 -2.50 8.61
C THR A 367 -24.13 -3.91 8.36
N HIS A 368 -25.14 -4.33 9.13
CA HIS A 368 -25.80 -5.60 8.89
C HIS A 368 -26.38 -5.62 7.48
N VAL A 369 -25.87 -6.52 6.65
CA VAL A 369 -26.34 -6.75 5.28
C VAL A 369 -27.83 -7.14 5.25
N LEU A 370 -28.36 -7.66 6.36
CA LEU A 370 -29.74 -8.14 6.49
C LEU A 370 -30.71 -7.15 7.15
N GLY A 371 -30.27 -5.94 7.50
CA GLY A 371 -31.14 -4.89 8.07
C GLY A 371 -31.79 -5.24 9.43
N GLN A 372 -31.34 -6.30 10.11
CA GLN A 372 -31.69 -6.58 11.51
C GLN A 372 -30.73 -5.81 12.43
N GLY A 373 -31.21 -5.32 13.58
CA GLY A 373 -30.59 -4.23 14.35
C GLY A 373 -29.09 -4.37 14.60
N ALA A 374 -28.34 -3.29 14.31
CA ALA A 374 -26.90 -3.17 14.45
C ALA A 374 -26.41 -3.66 15.83
N TYR A 375 -25.72 -4.79 15.85
CA TYR A 375 -24.56 -4.89 16.73
C TYR A 375 -23.47 -4.06 16.08
N ASP A 376 -23.44 -2.81 16.47
CA ASP A 376 -22.56 -1.82 15.91
C ASP A 376 -21.16 -2.08 16.47
N ASN A 377 -20.30 -2.66 15.64
CA ASN A 377 -18.89 -2.86 15.97
C ASN A 377 -18.16 -1.50 16.17
N THR A 378 -18.80 -0.36 15.83
CA THR A 378 -18.30 1.00 16.10
C THR A 378 -18.71 1.56 17.47
N THR A 379 -19.67 0.96 18.20
CA THR A 379 -20.12 1.44 19.53
C THR A 379 -19.65 0.58 20.70
N HIS A 380 -18.54 -0.15 20.57
CA HIS A 380 -17.86 -0.67 21.76
C HIS A 380 -17.26 0.48 22.59
N GLY A 381 -18.13 0.94 23.51
CA GLY A 381 -17.88 1.49 24.83
C GLY A 381 -16.60 2.28 25.06
N SER A 382 -16.79 3.55 25.37
CA SER A 382 -15.93 4.40 26.21
C SER A 382 -15.65 3.86 27.63
N GLY A 383 -15.72 2.54 27.82
CA GLY A 383 -15.69 1.82 29.08
C GLY A 383 -14.58 0.77 29.14
N GLY A 384 -13.37 1.05 28.67
CA GLY A 384 -12.15 0.31 29.03
C GLY A 384 -12.06 -1.17 28.64
N ASP A 385 -13.09 -1.75 28.02
CA ASP A 385 -13.07 -3.11 27.49
C ASP A 385 -12.36 -3.11 26.12
N SER A 386 -11.44 -4.05 25.93
CA SER A 386 -10.60 -4.17 24.75
C SER A 386 -11.42 -4.29 23.45
N VAL A 387 -11.00 -3.58 22.39
CA VAL A 387 -11.50 -3.74 21.02
C VAL A 387 -11.51 -5.23 20.66
N PRO A 388 -12.65 -5.80 20.23
CA PRO A 388 -12.76 -7.23 19.99
C PRO A 388 -11.82 -7.67 18.88
N ASP A 389 -11.19 -8.83 19.07
CA ASP A 389 -10.37 -9.44 18.04
C ASP A 389 -11.28 -9.90 16.90
N ILE A 390 -10.99 -9.49 15.67
CA ILE A 390 -11.65 -10.06 14.48
C ILE A 390 -11.10 -11.45 14.18
N LEU A 391 -9.82 -11.62 14.49
CA LEU A 391 -9.07 -12.85 14.34
C LEU A 391 -7.98 -12.86 15.40
N SER A 392 -7.94 -13.95 16.17
CA SER A 392 -6.94 -14.17 17.21
C SER A 392 -6.30 -15.53 17.06
N THR A 393 -5.07 -15.67 17.51
CA THR A 393 -4.41 -16.96 17.75
C THR A 393 -4.07 -17.01 19.22
N ALA A 394 -4.53 -18.03 19.93
CA ALA A 394 -4.27 -18.12 21.38
C ALA A 394 -2.81 -18.49 21.67
N SER A 395 -2.40 -18.45 22.94
CA SER A 395 -1.09 -18.96 23.36
C SER A 395 -0.99 -20.49 23.23
N GLY A 396 0.22 -21.02 22.96
CA GLY A 396 0.48 -22.46 22.85
C GLY A 396 1.16 -22.88 21.53
N ASN A 397 1.42 -24.17 21.36
CA ASN A 397 2.24 -24.67 20.26
C ASN A 397 1.44 -25.00 18.99
N GLN A 398 2.11 -24.92 17.83
CA GLN A 398 1.67 -25.47 16.54
C GLN A 398 0.36 -24.90 15.95
N LYS A 399 0.07 -23.63 16.20
CA LYS A 399 -1.05 -22.90 15.59
C LYS A 399 -0.62 -22.31 14.27
N GLN A 400 -1.43 -22.44 13.23
CA GLN A 400 -1.05 -21.97 11.89
C GLN A 400 -2.11 -21.01 11.36
N MET A 401 -1.67 -19.92 10.73
CA MET A 401 -2.54 -18.94 10.12
C MET A 401 -1.92 -18.41 8.83
N ALA A 402 -2.63 -18.52 7.71
CA ALA A 402 -2.19 -18.03 6.42
C ALA A 402 -3.34 -17.32 5.70
N LEU A 403 -3.24 -16.00 5.53
CA LEU A 403 -4.26 -15.22 4.83
C LEU A 403 -3.65 -14.60 3.60
N HIS A 404 -4.11 -15.03 2.44
CA HIS A 404 -3.51 -14.65 1.15
C HIS A 404 -4.05 -13.33 0.62
N GLY A 405 -5.24 -12.96 1.06
CA GLY A 405 -5.93 -11.74 0.68
C GLY A 405 -6.00 -10.78 1.84
N MET A 406 -6.51 -9.60 1.54
CA MET A 406 -6.60 -8.54 2.51
C MET A 406 -7.61 -8.87 3.63
N ILE A 407 -7.28 -8.41 4.83
CA ILE A 407 -8.22 -8.30 5.95
C ILE A 407 -8.71 -6.85 6.04
N TRP A 408 -10.02 -6.63 5.93
CA TRP A 408 -10.64 -5.33 6.17
C TRP A 408 -11.46 -5.36 7.46
N ALA A 409 -10.92 -4.82 8.55
CA ALA A 409 -11.59 -4.73 9.84
C ALA A 409 -11.15 -3.46 10.62
N PRO A 410 -11.44 -2.25 10.11
CA PRO A 410 -10.91 -1.00 10.66
C PRO A 410 -11.27 -0.76 12.13
N PHE A 411 -12.26 -1.45 12.69
CA PHE A 411 -12.68 -1.37 14.10
C PHE A 411 -12.36 -2.64 14.91
N GLY A 412 -11.65 -3.60 14.33
CA GLY A 412 -11.31 -4.89 14.97
C GLY A 412 -9.82 -5.05 15.20
N THR A 413 -9.46 -5.89 16.16
CA THR A 413 -8.06 -6.23 16.46
C THR A 413 -7.64 -7.49 15.74
N LEU A 414 -6.42 -7.54 15.23
CA LEU A 414 -5.76 -8.76 14.78
C LEU A 414 -4.71 -9.16 15.81
N ASP A 415 -4.87 -10.35 16.41
CA ASP A 415 -3.98 -10.84 17.46
C ASP A 415 -3.25 -12.10 16.99
N PHE A 416 -1.98 -11.94 16.62
CA PHE A 416 -1.06 -13.06 16.51
C PHE A 416 -0.49 -13.31 17.90
N GLY A 417 -1.02 -14.28 18.65
CA GLY A 417 -0.41 -14.78 19.88
C GLY A 417 0.89 -15.52 19.58
N GLU A 418 1.44 -16.26 20.54
CA GLU A 418 2.75 -16.92 20.41
C GLU A 418 2.85 -17.93 19.24
N VAL A 419 3.19 -17.45 18.04
CA VAL A 419 3.49 -18.31 16.90
C VAL A 419 4.80 -19.05 17.18
N THR A 420 4.80 -20.38 17.12
CA THR A 420 5.99 -21.22 17.39
C THR A 420 6.80 -21.54 16.13
N SER A 421 8.05 -22.00 16.29
CA SER A 421 9.08 -22.20 15.24
C SER A 421 8.77 -23.05 14.00
N THR A 422 7.58 -23.63 13.90
CA THR A 422 7.16 -24.47 12.76
C THR A 422 5.81 -24.04 12.17
N ALA A 423 5.24 -22.95 12.67
CA ALA A 423 3.95 -22.46 12.25
C ALA A 423 4.08 -21.41 11.14
N ALA A 424 3.29 -21.57 10.08
CA ALA A 424 3.04 -20.49 9.14
C ALA A 424 2.18 -19.43 9.86
N ALA A 425 2.69 -18.22 10.03
CA ALA A 425 1.92 -17.04 10.38
C ALA A 425 2.18 -16.00 9.31
N GLN A 426 1.35 -16.03 8.28
CA GLN A 426 1.55 -15.25 7.07
C GLN A 426 0.29 -14.45 6.76
N LEU A 427 0.48 -13.16 6.54
CA LEU A 427 -0.54 -12.29 5.96
C LEU A 427 0.04 -11.75 4.67
N LEU A 428 -0.38 -12.30 3.53
CA LEU A 428 0.21 -12.02 2.21
C LEU A 428 -0.59 -10.99 1.42
N GLY A 429 -1.75 -10.55 1.91
CA GLY A 429 -2.60 -9.56 1.26
C GLY A 429 -2.78 -8.24 2.02
N GLY A 430 -2.02 -8.07 3.11
CA GLY A 430 -2.12 -6.93 4.02
C GLY A 430 -3.38 -6.88 4.89
N ALA A 431 -3.44 -5.90 5.80
CA ALA A 431 -4.59 -5.72 6.70
C ALA A 431 -4.87 -4.24 7.01
N VAL A 432 -6.16 -3.90 7.13
CA VAL A 432 -6.67 -2.67 7.71
C VAL A 432 -7.39 -3.01 9.00
N VAL A 433 -6.80 -2.64 10.14
CA VAL A 433 -7.26 -3.04 11.47
C VAL A 433 -7.21 -1.88 12.45
N ALA A 434 -8.02 -1.93 13.51
CA ALA A 434 -7.91 -0.98 14.62
C ALA A 434 -6.60 -1.15 15.36
N ALA A 435 -6.25 -2.41 15.63
CA ALA A 435 -5.03 -2.80 16.32
C ALA A 435 -4.46 -4.10 15.74
N LEU A 436 -3.13 -4.21 15.78
CA LEU A 436 -2.34 -5.37 15.41
C LEU A 436 -1.40 -5.70 16.57
N ARG A 437 -1.57 -6.89 17.14
CA ARG A 437 -0.59 -7.49 18.05
C ARG A 437 0.17 -8.57 17.30
N ALA A 438 1.45 -8.30 17.07
CA ALA A 438 2.37 -9.21 16.41
C ALA A 438 3.23 -9.93 17.45
N ASP A 439 2.59 -10.79 18.26
CA ASP A 439 3.32 -11.67 19.16
C ASP A 439 3.85 -12.84 18.32
N ALA A 440 5.13 -13.13 18.48
CA ALA A 440 5.65 -14.38 17.95
C ALA A 440 6.76 -14.83 18.88
N SER A 441 6.78 -16.13 19.17
CA SER A 441 7.79 -16.76 20.01
C SER A 441 9.19 -16.37 19.56
N ALA A 442 10.14 -16.29 20.49
CA ALA A 442 11.58 -16.19 20.23
C ALA A 442 12.11 -17.28 19.27
N SER A 443 11.31 -18.31 18.99
CA SER A 443 11.63 -19.41 18.09
C SER A 443 10.96 -19.31 16.72
N ALA A 444 10.02 -18.37 16.51
CA ALA A 444 9.27 -18.23 15.25
C ALA A 444 10.22 -17.91 14.08
N SER A 445 10.36 -18.81 13.12
CA SER A 445 10.99 -18.51 11.83
C SER A 445 9.87 -18.35 10.80
N GLY A 446 9.54 -17.12 10.40
CA GLY A 446 8.59 -16.87 9.31
C GLY A 446 7.32 -16.10 9.66
N PHE A 447 7.35 -15.22 10.68
CA PHE A 447 6.30 -14.20 10.81
C PHE A 447 6.49 -13.14 9.73
N VAL A 448 5.62 -13.16 8.72
CA VAL A 448 5.68 -12.24 7.59
C VAL A 448 4.29 -11.65 7.36
N ILE A 449 4.21 -10.33 7.43
CA ILE A 449 3.07 -9.58 6.90
C ILE A 449 3.57 -8.84 5.68
N GLN A 450 2.91 -8.97 4.53
CA GLN A 450 3.33 -8.28 3.32
C GLN A 450 2.16 -7.86 2.44
N VAL A 451 2.48 -6.98 1.52
CA VAL A 451 1.62 -6.48 0.45
C VAL A 451 1.13 -7.62 -0.44
N LEU A 452 -0.09 -7.45 -0.95
CA LEU A 452 -0.70 -8.35 -1.91
C LEU A 452 0.12 -8.46 -3.20
N GLY A 453 0.73 -9.62 -3.43
CA GLY A 453 1.38 -9.89 -4.71
C GLY A 453 0.37 -10.18 -5.81
N SER A 454 0.13 -9.24 -6.71
CA SER A 454 -0.79 -9.40 -7.83
C SER A 454 -0.03 -9.67 -9.14
N PRO A 455 -0.51 -10.58 -10.01
CA PRO A 455 -0.03 -10.66 -11.39
C PRO A 455 -0.41 -9.43 -12.21
N ASP A 456 -1.40 -8.66 -11.75
CA ASP A 456 -1.84 -7.44 -12.42
C ASP A 456 -0.89 -6.28 -12.11
N SER A 457 -0.71 -5.42 -13.12
CA SER A 457 0.09 -4.20 -13.01
C SER A 457 -0.80 -2.97 -13.10
N ASP A 458 -0.53 -1.98 -12.28
CA ASP A 458 -1.19 -0.69 -12.28
C ASP A 458 -0.45 0.33 -13.11
N LYS A 459 -1.19 1.17 -13.83
CA LYS A 459 -0.65 2.22 -14.67
C LYS A 459 -0.77 3.56 -13.98
N TYR A 460 0.38 4.17 -13.75
CA TYR A 460 0.50 5.49 -13.19
C TYR A 460 0.91 6.50 -14.25
N ARG A 461 0.29 7.67 -14.17
CA ARG A 461 0.73 8.89 -14.83
C ARG A 461 1.46 9.74 -13.79
N LEU A 462 2.75 9.89 -13.99
CA LEU A 462 3.60 10.76 -13.20
C LEU A 462 3.84 12.05 -13.97
N THR A 463 3.62 13.22 -13.36
CA THR A 463 3.91 14.51 -13.98
C THR A 463 4.78 15.34 -13.03
N ALA A 464 6.08 15.38 -13.29
CA ALA A 464 7.00 16.27 -12.60
C ALA A 464 6.83 17.71 -13.10
N VAL A 465 6.80 18.65 -12.17
CA VAL A 465 6.68 20.08 -12.42
C VAL A 465 7.81 20.78 -11.67
N ALA A 466 8.73 21.40 -12.41
CA ALA A 466 9.81 22.21 -11.84
C ALA A 466 9.56 23.69 -12.08
N THR A 467 9.62 24.49 -11.01
CA THR A 467 9.40 25.93 -11.04
C THR A 467 10.67 26.67 -10.62
N LYS A 468 11.15 27.61 -11.46
CA LYS A 468 12.28 28.50 -11.16
C LYS A 468 12.02 29.87 -11.77
N ASP A 469 12.16 30.93 -10.98
CA ASP A 469 11.88 32.32 -11.37
C ASP A 469 10.47 32.51 -11.99
N GLY A 470 9.47 31.83 -11.44
CA GLY A 470 8.08 31.87 -11.92
C GLY A 470 7.84 31.22 -13.29
N ARG A 471 8.84 30.51 -13.83
CA ARG A 471 8.71 29.71 -15.07
C ARG A 471 8.64 28.24 -14.74
N VAL A 472 7.87 27.50 -15.52
CA VAL A 472 7.56 26.09 -15.27
C VAL A 472 8.11 25.20 -16.39
N THR A 473 8.57 24.02 -16.06
CA THR A 473 8.87 22.93 -17.01
C THR A 473 8.25 21.64 -16.50
N ARG A 474 7.65 20.87 -17.41
CA ARG A 474 6.93 19.63 -17.05
C ARG A 474 7.50 18.42 -17.77
N VAL A 475 7.62 17.32 -17.05
CA VAL A 475 7.98 16.01 -17.57
C VAL A 475 6.86 15.05 -17.20
N ARG A 476 6.29 14.36 -18.20
CA ARG A 476 5.28 13.33 -17.98
C ARG A 476 5.84 11.96 -18.29
N VAL A 477 5.55 11.02 -17.41
CA VAL A 477 5.86 9.60 -17.52
C VAL A 477 4.58 8.78 -17.38
N ILE A 478 4.50 7.70 -18.14
CA ILE A 478 3.55 6.62 -17.88
C ILE A 478 4.37 5.42 -17.44
N ALA A 479 4.06 4.89 -16.26
CA ALA A 479 4.75 3.75 -15.69
C ALA A 479 3.76 2.65 -15.29
N ASP A 480 4.15 1.40 -15.45
CA ASP A 480 3.42 0.25 -14.93
C ASP A 480 4.12 -0.20 -13.65
N LEU A 481 3.38 -0.35 -12.55
CA LEU A 481 3.85 -0.81 -11.25
C LEU A 481 3.20 -2.15 -10.93
N ARG A 482 3.97 -3.13 -10.47
CA ARG A 482 3.45 -4.42 -9.99
C ARG A 482 4.22 -4.89 -8.76
N PHE A 483 3.57 -5.59 -7.85
CA PHE A 483 4.27 -6.26 -6.75
C PHE A 483 4.63 -7.68 -7.17
N SER A 484 5.92 -7.98 -7.22
CA SER A 484 6.46 -9.29 -7.54
C SER A 484 6.53 -10.10 -6.25
N PRO A 485 5.69 -11.15 -6.08
CA PRO A 485 5.77 -11.99 -4.89
C PRO A 485 7.12 -12.73 -4.84
N PRO A 486 7.60 -13.13 -3.65
CA PRO A 486 8.85 -13.86 -3.52
C PRO A 486 8.78 -15.20 -4.28
N THR A 487 9.90 -15.63 -4.86
CA THR A 487 10.00 -16.91 -5.58
C THR A 487 10.14 -18.06 -4.57
N MET A 488 9.03 -18.45 -3.94
CA MET A 488 8.87 -19.54 -2.96
C MET A 488 9.72 -19.45 -1.68
N GLY A 489 9.07 -19.60 -0.52
CA GLY A 489 9.71 -20.02 0.74
C GLY A 489 10.73 -19.05 1.32
N GLY A 490 10.25 -18.05 2.08
CA GLY A 490 11.06 -17.23 2.97
C GLY A 490 11.67 -15.99 2.30
N GLY A 491 10.84 -15.00 2.03
CA GLY A 491 11.27 -13.68 1.57
C GLY A 491 10.09 -12.71 1.55
N VAL A 492 10.39 -11.42 1.48
CA VAL A 492 9.39 -10.40 1.14
C VAL A 492 9.40 -10.20 -0.37
N GLY A 493 8.24 -9.92 -0.96
CA GLY A 493 8.18 -9.49 -2.36
C GLY A 493 8.82 -8.12 -2.57
N PHE A 494 8.89 -7.69 -3.84
CA PHE A 494 9.41 -6.38 -4.20
C PHE A 494 8.57 -5.74 -5.29
N TRP A 495 8.53 -4.41 -5.28
CA TRP A 495 7.88 -3.63 -6.32
C TRP A 495 8.73 -3.62 -7.60
N GLU A 496 8.06 -3.76 -8.74
CA GLU A 496 8.66 -3.64 -10.06
C GLU A 496 7.99 -2.49 -10.81
N LEU A 497 8.79 -1.51 -11.23
CA LEU A 497 8.35 -0.36 -12.02
C LEU A 497 8.90 -0.44 -13.44
N ALA A 498 8.01 -0.39 -14.43
CA ALA A 498 8.35 -0.33 -15.85
C ALA A 498 7.92 1.01 -16.45
N MET A 499 8.88 1.85 -16.87
CA MET A 499 8.58 3.13 -17.51
C MET A 499 8.26 2.93 -18.99
N ASN A 500 7.00 3.14 -19.37
CA ASN A 500 6.51 2.94 -20.74
C ASN A 500 6.71 4.16 -21.64
N SER A 501 6.72 5.37 -21.07
CA SER A 501 6.97 6.59 -21.84
C SER A 501 7.57 7.69 -20.99
N TRP A 502 8.35 8.57 -21.62
CA TRP A 502 8.94 9.76 -21.01
C TRP A 502 8.84 10.92 -22.00
N ARG A 503 8.18 12.02 -21.61
CA ARG A 503 7.94 13.17 -22.50
C ARG A 503 8.13 14.48 -21.76
N VAL A 504 8.88 15.40 -22.37
CA VAL A 504 8.90 16.82 -21.95
C VAL A 504 7.69 17.50 -22.57
N CYS A 505 6.92 18.22 -21.76
CA CYS A 505 5.70 18.86 -22.22
C CYS A 505 5.83 20.38 -22.31
N GLU A 506 5.00 20.97 -23.15
CA GLU A 506 4.85 22.42 -23.19
C GLU A 506 3.91 22.91 -22.07
N PRO A 507 4.02 24.19 -21.65
CA PRO A 507 3.14 24.76 -20.63
C PRO A 507 1.65 24.66 -20.97
N SER A 508 1.32 24.66 -22.26
CA SER A 508 -0.03 24.57 -22.83
C SER A 508 -0.63 23.16 -22.83
N GLY A 509 0.18 22.11 -22.60
CA GLY A 509 -0.33 20.75 -22.47
C GLY A 509 0.71 19.63 -22.63
N CYS A 510 0.33 18.51 -22.02
CA CYS A 510 0.76 17.14 -22.28
C CYS A 510 -0.51 16.34 -22.65
#